data_AF-A0A5B0E1R4-F1
#
_entry.id   AF-A0A5B0E1R4-F1
#
_cell.length_a   1.000
_cell.length_b   1.000
_cell.length_c   1.000
_cell.angle_alpha   90.00
_cell.angle_beta   90.00
_cell.angle_gamma   90.00
#
_symmetry.space_group_name_H-M   'P 1'
#
loop_
_entity.id
_entity.type
_entity.pdbx_description
1 polymer ?
#
loop_
_entity_poly.entity_id
_entity_poly.type
_entity_poly.pdbx_seq_one_letter_code
_entity_poly.pdbx_strand_id
1 'polypeptide(L)'
;MRCWISVLAGVAVAGCSVTAPPVAPLSSELCNAFVEAWVGHFKANVARLDGQTTTSLDEALRQSRQALLVAGQDEAQCQRPYCIVQPRAGGRLDSYCGYRIADPGGNELYRWVPWAPARR
;
A
#
# COMPACT_ATOMS: atom_id res chain seq x y z
N MET A 1 47.87 -37.46 -14.69
CA MET A 1 47.98 -37.61 -16.16
C MET A 1 47.34 -36.38 -16.79
N ARG A 2 48.08 -35.68 -17.63
CA ARG A 2 47.75 -34.38 -18.23
C ARG A 2 46.88 -34.61 -19.46
N CYS A 3 45.74 -33.94 -19.58
CA CYS A 3 45.01 -33.82 -20.83
C CYS A 3 44.83 -32.34 -21.18
N TRP A 4 45.07 -32.05 -22.45
CA TRP A 4 45.32 -30.75 -23.05
C TRP A 4 44.10 -29.85 -23.19
N ILE A 5 44.40 -28.54 -23.29
CA ILE A 5 43.51 -27.46 -23.70
C ILE A 5 43.31 -27.56 -25.21
N SER A 6 42.05 -27.74 -25.63
CA SER A 6 41.62 -27.44 -27.00
C SER A 6 40.83 -26.14 -26.97
N VAL A 7 41.37 -25.11 -27.61
CA VAL A 7 40.65 -23.88 -27.93
C VAL A 7 39.70 -24.20 -29.09
N LEU A 8 38.40 -24.09 -28.84
CA LEU A 8 37.39 -23.93 -29.89
C LEU A 8 36.50 -22.75 -29.54
N ALA A 9 36.41 -21.85 -30.50
CA ALA A 9 35.63 -20.64 -30.47
C ALA A 9 34.13 -20.94 -30.56
N GLY A 10 33.35 -20.12 -29.86
CA GLY A 10 31.93 -19.87 -30.15
C GLY A 10 30.96 -20.78 -29.40
N VAL A 11 30.04 -20.13 -28.68
CA VAL A 11 28.57 -20.28 -28.76
C VAL A 11 27.92 -20.08 -27.39
N ALA A 12 26.98 -19.12 -27.41
CA ALA A 12 25.82 -18.96 -26.54
C ALA A 12 26.02 -18.70 -25.04
N VAL A 13 25.79 -17.44 -24.68
CA VAL A 13 25.27 -17.03 -23.38
C VAL A 13 23.96 -17.79 -23.11
N ALA A 14 24.03 -18.88 -22.35
CA ALA A 14 22.86 -19.53 -21.78
C ALA A 14 22.62 -18.94 -20.38
N GLY A 15 22.18 -17.69 -20.33
CA GLY A 15 21.59 -17.13 -19.12
C GLY A 15 20.21 -17.76 -18.95
N CYS A 16 20.07 -18.75 -18.05
CA CYS A 16 18.78 -19.24 -17.61
C CYS A 16 18.04 -18.11 -16.89
N SER A 17 17.30 -17.30 -17.64
CA SER A 17 16.28 -16.43 -17.07
C SER A 17 15.11 -17.33 -16.71
N VAL A 18 15.07 -17.79 -15.46
CA VAL A 18 13.84 -18.33 -14.88
C VAL A 18 12.88 -17.15 -14.79
N THR A 19 12.11 -16.94 -15.86
CA THR A 19 10.97 -16.03 -15.84
C THR A 19 9.94 -16.65 -14.92
N ALA A 20 9.97 -16.26 -13.65
CA ALA A 20 8.88 -16.56 -12.73
C ALA A 20 7.57 -16.07 -13.37
N PRO A 21 6.46 -16.83 -13.26
CA PRO A 21 5.17 -16.36 -13.75
C PRO A 21 4.85 -15.02 -13.08
N PRO A 22 4.14 -14.10 -13.75
CA PRO A 22 3.69 -12.87 -13.13
C PRO A 22 2.74 -13.24 -11.99
N VAL A 23 3.28 -13.27 -10.77
CA VAL A 23 2.49 -13.29 -9.55
C VAL A 23 1.78 -11.93 -9.55
N ALA A 24 0.53 -11.89 -10.00
CA ALA A 24 -0.34 -10.78 -9.68
C ALA A 24 -0.22 -10.56 -8.16
N PRO A 25 0.24 -9.39 -7.69
CA PRO A 25 0.78 -9.30 -6.35
C PRO A 25 -0.35 -9.50 -5.35
N LEU A 26 -0.40 -10.67 -4.69
CA LEU A 26 -1.13 -10.88 -3.44
C LEU A 26 -0.84 -9.76 -2.42
N SER A 27 0.35 -9.17 -2.52
CA SER A 27 0.77 -7.99 -1.76
C SER A 27 -0.09 -6.75 -2.01
N SER A 28 -0.68 -6.60 -3.21
CA SER A 28 -1.55 -5.46 -3.52
C SER A 28 -2.93 -5.59 -2.87
N GLU A 29 -3.52 -6.78 -2.84
CA GLU A 29 -4.85 -6.98 -2.25
C GLU A 29 -4.80 -6.86 -0.72
N LEU A 30 -3.84 -7.51 -0.05
CA LEU A 30 -3.66 -7.39 1.39
C LEU A 30 -3.31 -5.95 1.81
N CYS A 31 -2.48 -5.25 1.02
CA CYS A 31 -2.24 -3.83 1.25
C CYS A 31 -3.50 -2.99 1.06
N ASN A 32 -4.30 -3.24 0.03
CA ASN A 32 -5.54 -2.51 -0.20
C ASN A 32 -6.53 -2.71 0.95
N ALA A 33 -6.70 -3.95 1.42
CA ALA A 33 -7.56 -4.28 2.55
C ALA A 33 -7.08 -3.61 3.84
N PHE A 34 -5.76 -3.64 4.10
CA PHE A 34 -5.17 -2.94 5.23
C PHE A 34 -5.34 -1.42 5.16
N VAL A 35 -5.09 -0.81 4.00
CA VAL A 35 -5.25 0.62 3.80
C VAL A 35 -6.70 1.04 3.96
N GLU A 36 -7.66 0.25 3.45
CA GLU A 36 -9.09 0.49 3.64
C GLU A 36 -9.48 0.41 5.12
N ALA A 37 -9.03 -0.63 5.83
CA ALA A 37 -9.29 -0.78 7.26
C ALA A 37 -8.65 0.35 8.08
N TRP A 38 -7.45 0.79 7.73
CA TRP A 38 -6.73 1.88 8.38
C TRP A 38 -7.44 3.23 8.19
N VAL A 39 -7.84 3.56 6.95
CA VAL A 39 -8.61 4.78 6.67
C VAL A 39 -9.97 4.74 7.34
N GLY A 40 -10.65 3.59 7.30
CA GLY A 40 -11.93 3.38 7.96
C GLY A 40 -11.85 3.63 9.46
N HIS A 41 -10.90 2.98 10.14
CA HIS A 41 -10.65 3.17 11.57
C HIS A 41 -10.33 4.64 11.90
N PHE A 42 -9.48 5.31 11.11
CA PHE A 42 -9.18 6.73 11.32
C PHE A 42 -10.45 7.59 11.26
N LYS A 43 -11.25 7.45 10.20
CA LYS A 43 -12.50 8.21 10.01
C LYS A 43 -13.50 7.94 11.11
N ALA A 44 -13.68 6.67 11.51
CA ALA A 44 -14.57 6.29 12.61
C ALA A 44 -14.11 6.90 13.95
N ASN A 45 -12.80 6.92 14.22
CA ASN A 45 -12.28 7.55 15.42
C ASN A 45 -12.49 9.07 15.44
N VAL A 46 -12.30 9.75 14.30
CA VAL A 46 -12.61 11.20 14.20
C VAL A 46 -14.10 11.47 14.38
N ALA A 47 -14.98 10.68 13.75
CA ALA A 47 -16.42 10.81 13.92
C ALA A 47 -16.85 10.60 15.39
N ARG A 48 -16.24 9.64 16.09
CA ARG A 48 -16.46 9.43 17.53
C ARG A 48 -16.00 10.64 18.36
N LEU A 49 -14.84 11.23 18.04
CA LEU A 49 -14.36 12.45 18.68
C LEU A 49 -15.26 13.67 18.40
N ASP A 50 -15.92 13.70 17.24
CA ASP A 50 -16.96 14.67 16.88
C ASP A 50 -18.31 14.42 17.59
N GLY A 51 -18.40 13.42 18.47
CA GLY A 51 -19.61 13.07 19.21
C GLY A 51 -20.64 12.27 18.41
N GLN A 52 -20.27 11.75 17.23
CA GLN A 52 -21.16 10.90 16.44
C GLN A 52 -21.16 9.47 16.99
N THR A 53 -22.35 8.85 17.04
CA THR A 53 -22.48 7.42 17.34
C THR A 53 -22.08 6.63 16.10
N THR A 54 -20.91 6.01 16.14
CA THR A 54 -20.39 5.16 15.06
C THR A 54 -19.82 3.86 15.62
N THR A 55 -19.87 2.80 14.81
CA THR A 55 -19.30 1.50 15.17
C THR A 55 -17.78 1.60 15.18
N SER A 56 -17.13 1.05 16.22
CA SER A 56 -15.67 0.93 16.22
C SER A 56 -15.21 -0.01 15.11
N LEU A 57 -14.14 0.38 14.42
CA LEU A 57 -13.48 -0.41 13.38
C LEU A 57 -12.10 -0.92 13.83
N ASP A 58 -11.84 -0.94 15.15
CA ASP A 58 -10.60 -1.45 15.74
C ASP A 58 -10.34 -2.90 15.35
N GLU A 59 -11.40 -3.71 15.39
CA GLU A 59 -11.33 -5.12 15.06
C GLU A 59 -10.99 -5.35 13.59
N ALA A 60 -11.61 -4.58 12.67
CA ALA A 60 -11.30 -4.66 11.25
C ALA A 60 -9.84 -4.30 10.96
N LEU A 61 -9.33 -3.23 11.60
CA LEU A 61 -7.93 -2.85 11.48
C LEU A 61 -7.01 -3.95 12.04
N ARG A 62 -7.31 -4.49 13.22
CA ARG A 62 -6.54 -5.58 13.84
C ARG A 62 -6.49 -6.83 12.96
N GLN A 63 -7.62 -7.23 12.37
CA GLN A 63 -7.70 -8.36 11.45
C GLN A 63 -6.84 -8.15 10.19
N SER A 64 -6.90 -6.95 9.59
CA SER A 64 -6.09 -6.65 8.41
C SER A 64 -4.59 -6.67 8.69
N ARG A 65 -4.15 -6.18 9.86
CA ARG A 65 -2.76 -6.27 10.31
C ARG A 65 -2.32 -7.71 10.52
N GLN A 66 -3.18 -8.53 11.13
CA GLN A 66 -2.89 -9.95 11.31
C GLN A 66 -2.74 -10.68 9.97
N ALA A 67 -3.55 -10.32 8.97
CA ALA A 67 -3.44 -10.89 7.63
C ALA A 67 -2.09 -10.53 6.96
N LEU A 68 -1.62 -9.28 7.10
CA LEU A 68 -0.28 -8.88 6.65
C LEU A 68 0.83 -9.67 7.36
N LEU A 69 0.73 -9.79 8.68
CA LEU A 69 1.71 -10.51 9.49
C LEU A 69 1.83 -11.99 9.08
N VAL A 70 0.68 -12.67 8.91
CA VAL A 70 0.65 -14.09 8.47
C VAL A 70 1.24 -14.26 7.08
N ALA A 71 1.06 -13.27 6.19
CA ALA A 71 1.66 -13.25 4.86
C ALA A 71 3.14 -12.85 4.85
N GLY A 72 3.73 -12.52 6.01
CA GLY A 72 5.11 -12.05 6.11
C GLY A 72 5.33 -10.67 5.47
N GLN A 73 4.28 -9.86 5.35
CA GLN A 73 4.32 -8.54 4.72
C GLN A 73 4.34 -7.43 5.78
N ASP A 74 5.22 -6.45 5.60
CA ASP A 74 5.33 -5.30 6.50
C ASP A 74 4.28 -4.24 6.13
N GLU A 75 3.59 -3.69 7.15
CA GLU A 75 2.68 -2.54 6.99
C GLU A 75 3.35 -1.36 6.29
N ALA A 76 4.64 -1.13 6.52
CA ALA A 76 5.41 -0.04 5.92
C ALA A 76 5.57 -0.17 4.40
N GLN A 77 5.39 -1.38 3.85
CA GLN A 77 5.42 -1.62 2.41
C GLN A 77 4.10 -1.23 1.72
N CYS A 78 3.02 -1.05 2.50
CA CYS A 78 1.74 -0.60 1.97
C CYS A 78 1.70 0.92 1.82
N GLN A 79 1.28 1.40 0.64
CA GLN A 79 1.13 2.83 0.37
C GLN A 79 -0.10 3.37 1.11
N ARG A 80 0.12 3.88 2.33
CA ARG A 80 -0.92 4.54 3.12
C ARG A 80 -1.14 5.99 2.66
N PRO A 81 -2.41 6.45 2.61
CA PRO A 81 -2.68 7.87 2.40
C PRO A 81 -2.29 8.67 3.64
N TYR A 82 -2.03 9.96 3.43
CA TYR A 82 -1.97 10.93 4.51
C TYR A 82 -3.38 11.27 4.94
N CYS A 83 -3.71 11.03 6.20
CA CYS A 83 -4.98 11.42 6.80
C CYS A 83 -4.79 12.55 7.80
N ILE A 84 -5.67 13.54 7.75
CA ILE A 84 -5.67 14.72 8.62
C ILE A 84 -7.04 14.90 9.26
N VAL A 85 -7.04 15.42 10.50
CA VAL A 85 -8.26 15.91 11.16
C VAL A 85 -8.43 17.37 10.79
N GLN A 86 -9.60 17.74 10.30
CA GLN A 86 -9.94 19.10 9.93
C GLN A 86 -10.93 19.68 10.94
N PRO A 87 -10.52 20.69 11.74
CA PRO A 87 -11.46 21.44 12.58
C PRO A 87 -12.50 22.17 11.73
N ARG A 88 -13.73 22.19 12.19
CA ARG A 88 -14.86 22.90 11.58
C ARG A 88 -15.49 23.85 12.62
N ALA A 89 -16.32 24.78 12.14
CA ALA A 89 -17.03 25.72 13.01
C ALA A 89 -17.87 24.98 14.06
N GLY A 90 -18.03 25.60 15.23
CA GLY A 90 -18.81 25.05 16.34
C GLY A 90 -18.16 23.85 17.05
N GLY A 91 -16.83 23.72 16.99
CA GLY A 91 -16.09 22.64 17.66
C GLY A 91 -16.23 21.28 16.98
N ARG A 92 -16.75 21.25 15.74
CA ARG A 92 -16.95 20.03 14.97
C ARG A 92 -15.65 19.56 14.33
N LEU A 93 -15.55 18.27 14.07
CA LEU A 93 -14.39 17.64 13.42
C LEU A 93 -14.81 16.94 12.13
N ASP A 94 -13.95 17.07 11.12
CA ASP A 94 -14.01 16.34 9.87
C ASP A 94 -12.67 15.63 9.63
N SER A 95 -12.62 14.75 8.63
CA SER A 95 -11.41 14.00 8.28
C SER A 95 -11.21 13.95 6.78
N TYR A 96 -9.96 14.11 6.35
CA TYR A 96 -9.58 14.03 4.95
C TYR A 96 -8.37 13.13 4.76
N CYS A 97 -8.39 12.31 3.71
CA CYS A 97 -7.33 11.34 3.41
C CYS A 97 -6.98 11.37 1.93
N GLY A 98 -5.69 11.21 1.61
CA GLY A 98 -5.23 11.02 0.23
C GLY A 98 -3.73 11.03 0.05
N TYR A 99 -3.31 11.03 -1.21
CA TYR A 99 -1.95 10.72 -1.62
C TYR A 99 -1.25 11.96 -2.17
N ARG A 100 0.05 12.07 -1.87
CA ARG A 100 0.96 12.97 -2.55
C ARG A 100 1.70 12.16 -3.61
N ILE A 101 1.38 12.39 -4.88
CA ILE A 101 2.04 11.71 -6.00
C ILE A 101 2.85 12.72 -6.79
N ALA A 102 3.99 12.30 -7.35
CA ALA A 102 4.77 13.18 -8.23
C ALA A 102 3.89 13.65 -9.41
N ASP A 103 3.94 14.93 -9.75
CA ASP A 103 3.27 15.42 -10.94
C ASP A 103 4.11 15.04 -12.18
N PRO A 104 3.57 14.25 -13.12
CA PRO A 104 4.28 13.94 -14.37
C PRO A 104 4.52 15.16 -15.25
N GLY A 105 3.81 16.28 -15.03
CA GLY A 105 3.92 17.52 -15.81
C GLY A 105 5.03 18.47 -15.36
N GLY A 106 5.74 18.19 -14.26
CA GLY A 106 6.92 18.95 -13.81
C GLY A 106 6.65 20.37 -13.26
N ASN A 107 5.39 20.84 -13.27
CA ASN A 107 5.03 22.19 -12.80
C ASN A 107 4.86 22.27 -11.29
N GLU A 108 4.48 21.16 -10.64
CA GLU A 108 4.47 21.01 -9.19
C GLU A 108 5.24 19.74 -8.81
N LEU A 109 6.02 19.76 -7.73
CA LEU A 109 6.73 18.54 -7.31
C LEU A 109 5.76 17.42 -6.90
N TYR A 110 4.52 17.76 -6.49
CA TYR A 110 3.52 16.80 -6.06
C TYR A 110 2.09 17.26 -6.33
N ARG A 111 1.23 16.34 -6.82
CA ARG A 111 -0.22 16.47 -6.87
C ARG A 111 -0.87 15.77 -5.68
N TRP A 112 -1.86 16.42 -5.08
CA TRP A 112 -2.73 15.81 -4.07
C TRP A 112 -3.89 15.07 -4.73
N VAL A 113 -4.02 13.77 -4.47
CA VAL A 113 -5.10 12.94 -5.00
C VAL A 113 -5.93 12.40 -3.85
N PRO A 114 -7.26 12.67 -3.79
CA PRO A 114 -8.12 12.13 -2.76
C PRO A 114 -8.02 10.60 -2.68
N TRP A 115 -7.98 10.06 -1.47
CA TRP A 115 -8.13 8.62 -1.30
C TRP A 115 -9.55 8.20 -1.68
N ALA A 116 -9.66 7.15 -2.48
CA ALA A 116 -10.92 6.48 -2.77
C ALA A 116 -10.79 5.00 -2.42
N PRO A 117 -11.83 4.38 -1.84
CA PRO A 117 -11.81 2.93 -1.60
C PRO A 117 -11.68 2.19 -2.93
N ALA A 118 -11.00 1.05 -2.93
CA ALA A 118 -10.99 0.16 -4.07
C ALA A 118 -12.45 -0.27 -4.32
N ARG A 119 -13.02 0.12 -5.47
CA ARG A 119 -14.41 -0.26 -5.79
C ARG A 119 -14.47 -1.78 -5.86
N ARG A 120 -15.34 -2.39 -5.04
CA ARG A 120 -15.77 -3.78 -5.21
C ARG A 120 -16.76 -3.90 -6.36
#